data_AF-A0A7W1B7S9-F1
#
_entry.id   AF-A0A7W1B7S9-F1
#
_cell.length_a   1.000
_cell.length_b   1.000
_cell.length_c   1.000
_cell.angle_alpha   90.00
_cell.angle_beta   90.00
_cell.angle_gamma   90.00
#
_symmetry.space_group_name_H-M   'P 1'
#
loop_
_entity.id
_entity.type
_entity.pdbx_description
1 polymer ?
#
loop_
_entity_poly.entity_id
_entity_poly.type
_entity_poly.pdbx_seq_one_letter_code
_entity_poly.pdbx_strand_id
1 'polypeptide(L)'
;MALEHVAQGQTRFFTPGVAPDPRGILLGRFCLMTFPTLEGGVSWLRLYSSEASLDELMANLTITKCRTALGSREIIIQIPAVSSYAADRAARLCRLVGGAIYTGTAKHYVKYRDDRSPYGYDAVDIGAMPAQTDFMVHGDEFAQGYMKEGDLPFSRLLFRLSIRKLPGGQQLGPDDRGELFLAVARGLSDGIIRYLWRNRVEAHAGLFTPNATSAFEEQGRERGYMLIRARNLPERILALFLGTPGIDVFRPAGANAAVAVGYAHPIALASCASVFPNDTFHVFWPNDRVDVLPGPLAMSDIGDLTRVDLELDKPRDPTQHGGTGAEPIGVQLKLAASMGPPRRVVGTLIQLEHGGRLKRI
;
A
#
# COMPACT_ATOMS: atom_id res chain seq x y z
N MET A 1 28.29 16.90 -34.64
CA MET A 1 28.63 16.87 -33.21
C MET A 1 27.65 17.79 -32.54
N ALA A 2 26.58 17.26 -31.94
CA ALA A 2 25.45 18.06 -31.48
C ALA A 2 25.70 18.72 -30.11
N LEU A 3 26.66 18.18 -29.35
CA LEU A 3 26.98 18.61 -27.99
C LEU A 3 28.44 19.04 -27.84
N GLU A 4 28.67 20.04 -26.99
CA GLU A 4 29.98 20.50 -26.52
C GLU A 4 30.14 20.23 -25.01
N HIS A 5 31.40 20.10 -24.57
CA HIS A 5 31.74 19.92 -23.17
C HIS A 5 31.61 21.22 -22.40
N VAL A 6 30.86 21.21 -21.30
CA VAL A 6 30.76 22.38 -20.42
C VAL A 6 32.09 22.58 -19.69
N ALA A 7 32.63 23.79 -19.80
CA ALA A 7 33.85 24.18 -19.09
C ALA A 7 33.54 24.63 -17.66
N GLN A 8 34.52 24.49 -16.77
CA GLN A 8 34.41 25.01 -15.41
C GLN A 8 34.23 26.54 -15.43
N GLY A 9 33.18 27.03 -14.76
CA GLY A 9 32.88 28.47 -14.70
C GLY A 9 32.16 29.03 -15.93
N GLN A 10 31.74 28.18 -16.87
CA GLN A 10 30.85 28.58 -17.96
C GLN A 10 29.49 29.00 -17.38
N THR A 11 29.00 30.17 -17.81
CA THR A 11 27.74 30.76 -17.32
C THR A 11 26.72 31.02 -18.43
N ARG A 12 27.13 30.86 -19.69
CA ARG A 12 26.28 31.03 -20.87
C ARG A 12 26.13 29.68 -21.55
N PHE A 13 24.88 29.34 -21.85
CA PHE A 13 24.52 28.09 -22.47
C PHE A 13 23.58 28.36 -23.63
N PHE A 14 23.71 27.57 -24.70
CA PHE A 14 22.76 27.57 -25.81
C PHE A 14 21.46 26.89 -25.40
N THR A 15 21.55 25.81 -24.61
CA THR A 15 20.37 25.08 -24.12
C THR A 15 19.46 25.99 -23.28
N PRO A 16 18.16 26.12 -23.61
CA PRO A 16 17.29 27.04 -22.90
C PRO A 16 16.91 26.50 -21.52
N GLY A 17 17.08 27.36 -20.51
CA GLY A 17 16.62 27.11 -19.15
C GLY A 17 17.49 26.14 -18.35
N VAL A 18 18.70 25.83 -18.83
CA VAL A 18 19.73 25.19 -18.01
C VAL A 18 20.63 26.25 -17.38
N ALA A 19 21.17 25.93 -16.21
CA ALA A 19 22.11 26.78 -15.49
C ALA A 19 23.13 25.90 -14.75
N PRO A 20 24.29 26.45 -14.36
CA PRO A 20 25.22 25.71 -13.53
C PRO A 20 24.71 25.68 -12.09
N ASP A 21 24.63 24.50 -11.50
CA ASP A 21 24.45 24.28 -10.05
C ASP A 21 25.66 24.89 -9.28
N PRO A 22 25.65 25.08 -7.94
CA PRO A 22 26.81 25.62 -7.20
C PRO A 22 28.11 24.81 -7.38
N ARG A 23 28.03 23.58 -7.87
CA ARG A 23 29.18 22.73 -8.23
C ARG A 23 29.72 22.99 -9.65
N GLY A 24 29.12 23.91 -10.40
CA GLY A 24 29.42 24.18 -11.81
C GLY A 24 28.84 23.14 -12.78
N ILE A 25 27.98 22.24 -12.31
CA ILE A 25 27.38 21.18 -13.14
C ILE A 25 26.16 21.74 -13.85
N LEU A 26 26.08 21.57 -15.16
CA LEU A 26 24.93 21.95 -15.95
C LEU A 26 23.70 21.16 -15.52
N LEU A 27 22.66 21.87 -15.10
CA LEU A 27 21.41 21.30 -14.66
C LEU A 27 20.24 22.15 -15.15
N GLY A 28 19.23 21.49 -15.73
CA GLY A 28 17.93 22.09 -16.00
C GLY A 28 16.98 21.95 -14.81
N ARG A 29 15.71 22.27 -15.03
CA ARG A 29 14.64 22.09 -14.03
C ARG A 29 14.29 20.61 -13.78
N PHE A 30 14.47 19.77 -14.79
CA PHE A 30 14.12 18.35 -14.75
C PHE A 30 15.26 17.48 -15.26
N CYS A 31 15.32 16.27 -14.71
CA CYS A 31 16.04 15.16 -15.31
C CYS A 31 15.04 14.27 -16.04
N LEU A 32 15.38 13.90 -17.26
CA LEU A 32 14.58 13.04 -18.12
C LEU A 32 15.35 11.75 -18.35
N MET A 33 14.75 10.61 -18.00
CA MET A 33 15.33 9.29 -18.19
C MET A 33 14.54 8.54 -19.25
N THR A 34 15.23 7.97 -20.23
CA THR A 34 14.62 7.17 -21.29
C THR A 34 14.94 5.69 -21.08
N PHE A 35 13.90 4.85 -21.20
CA PHE A 35 13.99 3.41 -21.09
C PHE A 35 13.32 2.75 -22.29
N PRO A 36 13.96 1.77 -22.95
CA PRO A 36 13.33 1.02 -24.05
C PRO A 36 12.09 0.23 -23.61
N THR A 37 12.01 -0.15 -22.34
CA THR A 37 10.93 -0.97 -21.78
C THR A 37 10.42 -0.43 -20.45
N LEU A 38 9.17 -0.78 -20.10
CA LEU A 38 8.60 -0.48 -18.79
C LEU A 38 9.37 -1.16 -17.65
N GLU A 39 9.89 -2.36 -17.89
CA GLU A 39 10.71 -3.08 -16.90
C GLU A 39 11.97 -2.29 -16.52
N GLY A 40 12.62 -1.62 -17.48
CA GLY A 40 13.75 -0.73 -17.19
C GLY A 40 13.36 0.41 -16.25
N GLY A 41 12.23 1.07 -16.53
CA GLY A 41 11.70 2.14 -15.68
C GLY A 41 11.31 1.65 -14.26
N VAL A 42 10.65 0.49 -14.16
CA VAL A 42 10.32 -0.14 -12.86
C VAL A 42 11.59 -0.55 -12.11
N SER A 43 12.61 -1.05 -12.80
CA SER A 43 13.89 -1.42 -12.20
C SER A 43 14.62 -0.20 -11.66
N TRP A 44 14.57 0.92 -12.38
CA TRP A 44 15.10 2.20 -11.87
C TRP A 44 14.36 2.65 -10.60
N LEU A 45 13.02 2.64 -10.60
CA LEU A 45 12.21 3.00 -9.44
C LEU A 45 12.51 2.10 -8.23
N ARG A 46 12.66 0.79 -8.46
CA ARG A 46 13.06 -0.18 -7.44
C ARG A 46 14.40 0.18 -6.82
N LEU A 47 15.43 0.40 -7.65
CA LEU A 47 16.76 0.73 -7.14
C LEU A 47 16.76 2.08 -6.42
N TYR A 48 16.09 3.08 -6.98
CA TYR A 48 16.00 4.40 -6.35
C TYR A 48 15.33 4.32 -4.98
N SER A 49 14.20 3.59 -4.88
CA SER A 49 13.48 3.38 -3.61
C SER A 49 14.28 2.68 -2.51
N SER A 50 15.34 1.95 -2.89
CA SER A 50 16.23 1.30 -1.93
C SER A 50 17.34 2.22 -1.41
N GLU A 51 17.67 3.29 -2.13
CA GLU A 51 18.73 4.23 -1.75
C GLU A 51 18.19 5.54 -1.17
N ALA A 52 16.99 5.95 -1.57
CA ALA A 52 16.40 7.23 -1.19
C ALA A 52 14.87 7.19 -1.22
N SER A 53 14.25 8.14 -0.54
CA SER A 53 12.80 8.29 -0.56
C SER A 53 12.32 8.73 -1.93
N LEU A 54 11.32 8.04 -2.49
CA LEU A 54 10.64 8.45 -3.72
C LEU A 54 9.73 9.67 -3.48
N ASP A 55 9.25 9.88 -2.26
CA ASP A 55 8.40 11.02 -1.89
C ASP A 55 9.06 12.37 -2.24
N GLU A 56 10.40 12.45 -2.18
CA GLU A 56 11.17 13.63 -2.59
C GLU A 56 10.99 13.98 -4.08
N LEU A 57 10.69 12.99 -4.92
CA LEU A 57 10.50 13.14 -6.36
C LEU A 57 9.01 13.25 -6.74
N MET A 58 8.10 12.76 -5.89
CA MET A 58 6.69 12.54 -6.22
C MET A 58 5.96 13.80 -6.71
N ALA A 59 6.31 14.98 -6.21
CA ALA A 59 5.63 16.23 -6.57
C ALA A 59 5.67 16.55 -8.08
N ASN A 60 6.72 16.12 -8.80
CA ASN A 60 6.86 16.37 -10.24
C ASN A 60 7.34 15.11 -11.00
N LEU A 61 7.16 13.93 -10.43
CA LEU A 61 7.48 12.67 -11.09
C LEU A 61 6.40 12.36 -12.12
N THR A 62 6.79 12.22 -13.38
CA THR A 62 5.88 11.77 -14.44
C THR A 62 6.45 10.56 -15.16
N ILE A 63 5.58 9.59 -15.44
CA ILE A 63 5.93 8.43 -16.27
C ILE A 63 5.07 8.51 -17.52
N THR A 64 5.71 8.70 -18.66
CA THR A 64 5.02 8.91 -19.93
C THR A 64 5.47 7.86 -20.94
N LYS A 65 4.51 7.31 -21.68
CA LYS A 65 4.76 6.49 -22.86
C LYS A 65 4.99 7.44 -24.02
N CYS A 66 6.14 7.33 -24.65
CA CYS A 66 6.50 8.17 -25.78
C CYS A 66 6.81 7.31 -27.00
N ARG A 67 6.63 7.92 -28.17
CA ARG A 67 6.96 7.36 -29.47
C ARG A 67 8.03 8.22 -30.13
N THR A 68 8.98 7.56 -30.75
CA THR A 68 10.08 8.20 -31.48
C THR A 68 9.66 8.49 -32.92
N ALA A 69 10.43 9.30 -33.64
CA ALA A 69 10.19 9.55 -35.07
C ALA A 69 10.24 8.27 -35.93
N LEU A 70 10.97 7.25 -35.47
CA LEU A 70 11.06 5.92 -36.11
C LEU A 70 9.92 4.98 -35.73
N GLY A 71 8.97 5.42 -34.89
CA GLY A 71 7.82 4.64 -34.45
C GLY A 71 8.06 3.71 -33.26
N SER A 72 9.27 3.66 -32.71
CA SER A 72 9.56 2.88 -31.50
C SER A 72 8.86 3.48 -30.28
N ARG A 73 8.41 2.63 -29.36
CA ARG A 73 7.82 3.04 -28.09
C ARG A 73 8.84 2.95 -26.98
N GLU A 74 8.90 3.98 -26.16
CA GLU A 74 9.80 4.08 -25.01
C GLU A 74 9.03 4.58 -23.79
N ILE A 75 9.57 4.27 -22.61
CA ILE A 75 9.08 4.79 -21.34
C ILE A 75 10.01 5.88 -20.88
N ILE A 76 9.42 7.02 -20.51
CA ILE A 76 10.15 8.17 -20.04
C ILE A 76 9.73 8.47 -18.62
N ILE A 77 10.73 8.60 -17.75
CA ILE A 77 10.55 9.02 -16.37
C ILE A 77 11.18 10.40 -16.23
N GLN A 78 10.35 11.40 -15.95
CA GLN A 78 10.79 12.75 -15.64
C GLN A 78 10.78 12.92 -14.13
N ILE A 79 11.85 13.50 -13.57
CA ILE A 79 11.96 13.81 -12.15
C ILE A 79 12.44 15.26 -11.97
N PRO A 80 12.10 15.93 -10.85
CA PRO A 80 12.64 17.25 -10.56
C PRO A 80 14.16 17.17 -10.36
N ALA A 81 14.90 18.06 -11.00
CA ALA A 81 16.34 18.19 -10.80
C ALA A 81 16.61 19.13 -9.62
N VAL A 82 16.37 18.65 -8.40
CA VAL A 82 16.47 19.46 -7.16
C VAL A 82 17.92 19.85 -6.84
N SER A 83 18.86 18.94 -7.09
CA SER A 83 20.30 19.18 -6.92
C SER A 83 21.09 18.26 -7.84
N SER A 84 22.34 18.63 -8.12
CA SER A 84 23.25 17.73 -8.84
C SER A 84 23.51 16.42 -8.08
N TYR A 85 23.44 16.39 -6.74
CA TYR A 85 23.55 15.15 -5.96
C TYR A 85 22.40 14.18 -6.23
N ALA A 86 21.16 14.68 -6.27
CA ALA A 86 20.00 13.86 -6.61
C ALA A 86 20.06 13.38 -8.07
N ALA A 87 20.48 14.26 -8.98
CA ALA A 87 20.66 13.92 -10.39
C ALA A 87 21.78 12.89 -10.60
N ASP A 88 22.89 12.97 -9.87
CA ASP A 88 23.99 12.00 -9.90
C ASP A 88 23.53 10.60 -9.47
N ARG A 89 22.76 10.52 -8.38
CA ARG A 89 22.16 9.27 -7.90
C ARG A 89 21.24 8.68 -8.97
N ALA A 90 20.33 9.49 -9.50
CA ALA A 90 19.40 9.09 -10.55
C ALA A 90 20.15 8.61 -11.80
N ALA A 91 21.18 9.33 -12.23
CA ALA A 91 22.00 9.02 -13.39
C ALA A 91 22.74 7.69 -13.26
N ARG A 92 23.37 7.46 -12.10
CA ARG A 92 24.09 6.20 -11.80
C ARG A 92 23.15 5.00 -11.91
N LEU A 93 21.97 5.10 -11.29
CA LEU A 93 20.97 4.02 -11.31
C LEU A 93 20.36 3.84 -12.71
N CYS A 94 20.14 4.94 -13.44
CA CYS A 94 19.61 4.91 -14.81
C CYS A 94 20.56 4.16 -15.75
N ARG A 95 21.86 4.46 -15.69
CA ARG A 95 22.89 3.75 -16.47
C ARG A 95 22.99 2.29 -16.10
N LEU A 96 22.87 1.95 -14.80
CA LEU A 96 22.94 0.57 -14.33
C LEU A 96 21.85 -0.31 -14.94
N VAL A 97 20.65 0.23 -15.17
CA VAL A 97 19.54 -0.50 -15.81
C VAL A 97 19.50 -0.35 -17.35
N GLY A 98 20.54 0.24 -17.94
CA GLY A 98 20.65 0.43 -19.39
C GLY A 98 19.79 1.56 -19.97
N GLY A 99 19.36 2.52 -19.13
CA GLY A 99 18.68 3.74 -19.57
C GLY A 99 19.66 4.87 -19.90
N ALA A 100 19.15 5.92 -20.53
CA ALA A 100 19.87 7.17 -20.75
C ALA A 100 19.23 8.31 -19.96
N ILE A 101 20.04 9.24 -19.46
CA ILE A 101 19.58 10.37 -18.66
C ILE A 101 20.01 11.70 -19.29
N TYR A 102 19.09 12.65 -19.25
CA TYR A 102 19.22 13.98 -19.81
C TYR A 102 18.77 15.03 -18.79
N THR A 103 19.18 16.28 -18.97
CA THR A 103 18.76 17.42 -18.14
C THR A 103 18.27 18.57 -19.01
N GLY A 104 17.26 19.28 -18.54
CA GLY A 104 16.58 20.33 -19.32
C GLY A 104 15.35 20.86 -18.60
N THR A 105 14.49 21.59 -19.31
CA THR A 105 13.34 22.27 -18.68
C THR A 105 11.98 21.88 -19.23
N ALA A 106 11.84 21.71 -20.55
CA ALA A 106 10.55 21.37 -21.14
C ALA A 106 10.69 20.76 -22.53
N LYS A 107 11.27 21.51 -23.48
CA LYS A 107 11.31 21.12 -24.90
C LYS A 107 12.63 20.53 -25.33
N HIS A 108 13.73 20.94 -24.72
CA HIS A 108 15.06 20.48 -25.07
C HIS A 108 15.75 19.94 -23.84
N TYR A 109 16.34 18.76 -23.99
CA TYR A 109 17.09 18.07 -22.96
C TYR A 109 18.44 17.66 -23.53
N VAL A 110 19.50 17.97 -22.81
CA VAL A 110 20.88 17.60 -23.18
C VAL A 110 21.36 16.47 -22.30
N LYS A 111 22.28 15.65 -22.83
CA LYS A 111 22.84 14.51 -22.10
C LYS A 111 23.37 14.95 -20.73
N TYR A 112 23.00 14.22 -19.69
CA TYR A 112 23.53 14.47 -18.36
C TYR A 112 24.96 13.97 -18.23
N ARG A 113 25.77 14.69 -17.46
CA ARG A 113 27.22 14.52 -17.30
C ARG A 113 27.69 13.08 -17.11
N ASP A 114 28.89 12.78 -17.59
CA ASP A 114 29.57 11.50 -17.42
C ASP A 114 31.06 11.71 -17.12
N ASP A 115 31.84 10.63 -17.14
CA ASP A 115 33.27 10.69 -16.86
C ASP A 115 34.07 11.50 -17.91
N ARG A 116 33.55 11.65 -19.13
CA ARG A 116 34.16 12.44 -20.20
C ARG A 116 33.83 13.92 -20.08
N SER A 117 32.66 14.25 -19.56
CA SER A 117 32.27 15.63 -19.27
C SER A 117 31.73 15.79 -17.85
N PRO A 118 32.61 16.01 -16.85
CA PRO A 118 32.22 16.10 -15.44
C PRO A 118 31.26 17.25 -15.11
N TYR A 119 31.21 18.30 -15.92
CA TYR A 119 30.32 19.45 -15.75
C TYR A 119 29.07 19.38 -16.64
N GLY A 120 28.94 18.35 -17.49
CA GLY A 120 27.78 18.18 -18.37
C GLY A 120 28.07 18.61 -19.81
N TYR A 121 27.00 18.64 -20.60
CA TYR A 121 27.04 18.89 -22.03
C TYR A 121 26.09 20.00 -22.40
N ASP A 122 26.52 20.94 -23.23
CA ASP A 122 25.64 21.94 -23.83
C ASP A 122 25.43 21.64 -25.32
N ALA A 123 24.32 22.10 -25.89
CA ALA A 123 24.05 21.97 -27.32
C ALA A 123 24.87 22.99 -28.11
N VAL A 124 25.51 22.57 -29.21
CA VAL A 124 26.20 23.51 -30.12
C VAL A 124 25.20 24.32 -30.94
N ASP A 125 24.11 23.67 -31.33
CA ASP A 125 22.97 24.29 -32.02
C ASP A 125 21.68 23.58 -31.63
N ILE A 126 20.62 24.35 -31.46
CA ILE A 126 19.28 23.86 -31.13
C ILE A 126 18.47 23.96 -32.39
N GLY A 127 18.51 22.88 -33.17
CA GLY A 127 17.72 22.77 -34.39
C GLY A 127 16.23 23.00 -34.13
N ALA A 128 15.52 23.36 -35.20
CA ALA A 128 14.08 23.57 -35.14
C ALA A 128 13.35 22.29 -34.71
N MET A 129 12.53 22.39 -33.67
CA MET A 129 11.70 21.28 -33.22
C MET A 129 10.55 21.05 -34.21
N PRO A 130 10.37 19.82 -34.75
CA PRO A 130 9.24 19.53 -35.62
C PRO A 130 7.91 19.78 -34.90
N ALA A 131 6.90 20.29 -35.60
CA ALA A 131 5.62 20.68 -34.99
C ALA A 131 4.88 19.55 -34.26
N GLN A 132 5.16 18.30 -34.62
CA GLN A 132 4.54 17.10 -34.02
C GLN A 132 5.36 16.51 -32.86
N THR A 133 6.49 17.11 -32.49
CA THR A 133 7.37 16.66 -31.41
C THR A 133 7.07 17.45 -30.13
N ASP A 134 6.91 16.76 -29.00
CA ASP A 134 6.65 17.41 -27.71
C ASP A 134 7.95 17.90 -27.05
N PHE A 135 9.01 17.09 -27.15
CA PHE A 135 10.35 17.45 -26.68
C PHE A 135 11.43 16.68 -27.45
N MET A 136 12.64 17.20 -27.40
CA MET A 136 13.83 16.63 -28.02
C MET A 136 14.88 16.32 -26.98
N VAL A 137 15.55 15.20 -27.15
CA VAL A 137 16.77 14.86 -26.42
C VAL A 137 17.97 14.99 -27.36
N HIS A 138 19.06 15.52 -26.84
CA HIS A 138 20.32 15.70 -27.53
C HIS A 138 21.36 14.79 -26.85
N GLY A 139 21.80 13.78 -27.58
CA GLY A 139 22.90 12.89 -27.21
C GLY A 139 24.20 13.26 -27.94
N ASP A 140 25.28 12.53 -27.68
CA ASP A 140 26.61 12.85 -28.25
C ASP A 140 26.60 12.88 -29.78
N GLU A 141 25.94 11.89 -30.39
CA GLU A 141 25.94 11.64 -31.84
C GLU A 141 24.55 11.77 -32.49
N PHE A 142 23.50 12.03 -31.70
CA PHE A 142 22.13 12.07 -32.19
C PHE A 142 21.29 13.14 -31.51
N ALA A 143 20.28 13.63 -32.22
CA ALA A 143 19.18 14.38 -31.64
C ALA A 143 17.88 13.65 -31.99
N GLN A 144 17.01 13.45 -31.01
CA GLN A 144 15.82 12.63 -31.15
C GLN A 144 14.60 13.33 -30.59
N GLY A 145 13.57 13.47 -31.44
CA GLY A 145 12.26 13.97 -31.06
C GLY A 145 11.36 12.86 -30.52
N TYR A 146 10.60 13.19 -29.49
CA TYR A 146 9.60 12.32 -28.89
C TYR A 146 8.22 12.95 -28.94
N MET A 147 7.22 12.10 -29.19
CA MET A 147 5.80 12.41 -29.10
C MET A 147 5.20 11.61 -27.95
N LYS A 148 4.46 12.26 -27.06
CA LYS A 148 3.77 11.64 -25.92
C LYS A 148 2.54 10.89 -26.44
N GLU A 149 2.45 9.60 -26.13
CA GLU A 149 1.28 8.77 -26.45
C GLU A 149 0.31 8.67 -25.27
N GLY A 150 0.81 8.77 -24.04
CA GLY A 150 -0.04 8.79 -22.86
C GLY A 150 0.73 8.66 -21.55
N ASP A 151 0.06 9.06 -20.46
CA ASP A 151 0.65 9.05 -19.13
C ASP A 151 0.30 7.77 -18.36
N LEU A 152 1.25 7.34 -17.53
CA LEU A 152 1.10 6.23 -16.59
C LEU A 152 1.28 6.78 -15.17
N PRO A 153 0.21 7.09 -14.44
CA PRO A 153 0.32 7.57 -13.07
C PRO A 153 1.11 6.59 -12.20
N PHE A 154 2.04 7.10 -11.38
CA PHE A 154 2.89 6.26 -10.53
C PHE A 154 2.05 5.40 -9.57
N SER A 155 1.00 5.93 -8.98
CA SER A 155 0.08 5.17 -8.13
C SER A 155 -0.54 3.98 -8.87
N ARG A 156 -1.01 4.20 -10.11
CA ARG A 156 -1.56 3.14 -10.96
C ARG A 156 -0.53 2.08 -11.30
N LEU A 157 0.73 2.47 -11.52
CA LEU A 157 1.82 1.51 -11.72
C LEU A 157 2.07 0.71 -10.43
N LEU A 158 2.24 1.39 -9.30
CA LEU A 158 2.52 0.80 -7.99
C LEU A 158 1.52 -0.30 -7.63
N PHE A 159 0.21 -0.02 -7.70
CA PHE A 159 -0.84 -0.99 -7.35
C PHE A 159 -1.02 -2.13 -8.36
N ARG A 160 -0.41 -2.04 -9.55
CA ARG A 160 -0.46 -3.09 -10.58
C ARG A 160 0.81 -3.93 -10.64
N LEU A 161 1.83 -3.60 -9.84
CA LEU A 161 3.05 -4.39 -9.80
C LEU A 161 2.83 -5.65 -8.97
N SER A 162 3.16 -6.79 -9.57
CA SER A 162 3.12 -8.08 -8.88
C SER A 162 4.20 -8.17 -7.81
N ILE A 163 3.80 -8.59 -6.61
CA ILE A 163 4.76 -8.90 -5.54
C ILE A 163 5.58 -10.14 -5.91
N ARG A 164 6.87 -10.14 -5.57
CA ARG A 164 7.81 -11.22 -5.91
C ARG A 164 8.04 -12.11 -4.71
N LYS A 165 8.02 -13.43 -4.92
CA LYS A 165 8.35 -14.41 -3.88
C LYS A 165 9.83 -14.30 -3.53
N LEU A 166 10.14 -14.21 -2.24
CA LEU A 166 11.50 -14.18 -1.71
C LEU A 166 11.94 -15.60 -1.32
N PRO A 167 13.09 -16.09 -1.82
CA PRO A 167 13.69 -17.31 -1.31
C PRO A 167 13.94 -17.20 0.21
N GLY A 168 13.42 -18.15 0.99
CA GLY A 168 13.54 -18.14 2.45
C GLY A 168 12.74 -17.03 3.15
N GLY A 169 11.97 -16.19 2.45
CA GLY A 169 11.28 -15.04 3.05
C GLY A 169 10.14 -15.38 4.03
N GLN A 170 9.88 -16.67 4.25
CA GLN A 170 8.96 -17.18 5.27
C GLN A 170 9.67 -17.41 6.62
N GLN A 171 11.00 -17.52 6.62
CA GLN A 171 11.83 -17.64 7.81
C GLN A 171 12.20 -16.24 8.29
N LEU A 172 11.35 -15.66 9.15
CA LEU A 172 11.54 -14.31 9.67
C LEU A 172 12.46 -14.32 10.89
N GLY A 173 13.43 -13.40 10.91
CA GLY A 173 14.28 -13.16 12.08
C GLY A 173 13.48 -12.60 13.27
N PRO A 174 14.09 -12.46 14.46
CA PRO A 174 13.43 -11.87 15.62
C PRO A 174 12.90 -10.45 15.35
N ASP A 175 13.70 -9.62 14.66
CA ASP A 175 13.37 -8.22 14.39
C ASP A 175 12.18 -8.10 13.41
N ASP A 176 12.13 -8.95 12.38
CA ASP A 176 11.04 -8.99 11.40
C ASP A 176 9.72 -9.54 11.97
N ARG A 177 9.76 -10.18 13.15
CA ARG A 177 8.59 -10.69 13.89
C ARG A 177 8.07 -9.71 14.94
N GLY A 178 8.68 -8.52 15.06
CA GLY A 178 8.27 -7.50 16.02
C GLY A 178 6.82 -7.06 15.83
N GLU A 179 6.35 -6.99 14.58
CA GLU A 179 4.97 -6.66 14.25
C GLU A 179 4.51 -7.40 12.99
N LEU A 180 3.39 -8.10 13.09
CA LEU A 180 2.76 -8.84 11.98
C LEU A 180 1.25 -8.61 11.96
N PHE A 181 0.67 -8.65 10.77
CA PHE A 181 -0.77 -8.64 10.57
C PHE A 181 -1.24 -10.02 10.12
N LEU A 182 -2.32 -10.51 10.72
CA LEU A 182 -2.95 -11.78 10.38
C LEU A 182 -4.32 -11.46 9.77
N ALA A 183 -4.53 -11.80 8.50
CA ALA A 183 -5.87 -11.84 7.93
C ALA A 183 -6.45 -13.23 8.19
N VAL A 184 -7.50 -13.28 9.01
CA VAL A 184 -8.12 -14.53 9.46
C VAL A 184 -9.50 -14.66 8.85
N ALA A 185 -9.73 -15.78 8.17
CA ALA A 185 -11.02 -16.11 7.59
C ALA A 185 -12.13 -16.16 8.65
N ARG A 186 -13.35 -15.79 8.25
CA ARG A 186 -14.53 -15.81 9.12
C ARG A 186 -14.71 -17.20 9.73
N GLY A 187 -14.89 -17.26 11.05
CA GLY A 187 -15.09 -18.50 11.80
C GLY A 187 -13.83 -19.05 12.49
N LEU A 188 -12.62 -18.70 12.02
CA LEU A 188 -11.37 -19.08 12.71
C LEU A 188 -10.95 -18.07 13.78
N SER A 189 -11.36 -16.82 13.59
CA SER A 189 -11.16 -15.66 14.45
C SER A 189 -11.08 -15.93 15.96
N ASP A 190 -12.15 -16.47 16.55
CA ASP A 190 -12.26 -16.67 18.00
C ASP A 190 -11.23 -17.69 18.52
N GLY A 191 -11.02 -18.78 17.78
CA GLY A 191 -9.98 -19.76 18.10
C GLY A 191 -8.58 -19.14 18.07
N ILE A 192 -8.30 -18.28 17.10
CA ILE A 192 -7.00 -17.59 16.98
C ILE A 192 -6.80 -16.56 18.09
N ILE A 193 -7.81 -15.75 18.41
CA ILE A 193 -7.76 -14.78 19.52
C ILE A 193 -7.47 -15.52 20.84
N ARG A 194 -8.23 -16.58 21.15
CA ARG A 194 -8.00 -17.38 22.38
C ARG A 194 -6.62 -18.03 22.38
N TYR A 195 -6.15 -18.51 21.23
CA TYR A 195 -4.82 -19.14 21.12
C TYR A 195 -3.70 -18.14 21.39
N LEU A 196 -3.77 -16.94 20.79
CA LEU A 196 -2.80 -15.87 21.01
C LEU A 196 -2.79 -15.42 22.47
N TRP A 197 -3.97 -15.23 23.06
CA TRP A 197 -4.11 -14.86 24.47
C TRP A 197 -3.53 -15.93 25.41
N ARG A 198 -3.82 -17.22 25.18
CA ARG A 198 -3.26 -18.33 25.97
C ARG A 198 -1.74 -18.39 25.91
N ASN A 199 -1.15 -18.04 24.77
CA ASN A 199 0.30 -18.01 24.58
C ASN A 199 0.93 -16.65 24.98
N ARG A 200 0.15 -15.74 25.60
CA ARG A 200 0.60 -14.40 26.05
C ARG A 200 1.20 -13.55 24.93
N VAL A 201 0.64 -13.66 23.72
CA VAL A 201 1.01 -12.80 22.59
C VAL A 201 0.16 -11.55 22.64
N GLU A 202 0.80 -10.38 22.70
CA GLU A 202 0.10 -9.09 22.60
C GLU A 202 -0.47 -8.91 21.19
N ALA A 203 -1.78 -8.72 21.08
CA ALA A 203 -2.40 -8.48 19.79
C ALA A 203 -3.65 -7.58 19.90
N HIS A 204 -3.97 -6.91 18.79
CA HIS A 204 -5.21 -6.16 18.62
C HIS A 204 -5.97 -6.72 17.43
N ALA A 205 -7.29 -6.86 17.53
CA ALA A 205 -8.12 -7.41 16.47
C ALA A 205 -9.21 -6.42 16.05
N GLY A 206 -9.51 -6.38 14.76
CA GLY A 206 -10.62 -5.62 14.19
C GLY A 206 -11.26 -6.38 13.02
N LEU A 207 -12.55 -6.14 12.79
CA LEU A 207 -13.25 -6.67 11.63
C LEU A 207 -13.20 -5.63 10.51
N PHE A 208 -12.68 -6.01 9.35
CA PHE A 208 -12.55 -5.10 8.22
C PHE A 208 -13.20 -5.70 6.98
N THR A 209 -13.91 -4.85 6.25
CA THR A 209 -14.46 -5.17 4.94
C THR A 209 -13.68 -4.35 3.91
N PRO A 210 -12.99 -4.99 2.96
CA PRO A 210 -12.30 -4.28 1.89
C PRO A 210 -13.27 -3.42 1.07
N ASN A 211 -12.83 -2.23 0.66
CA ASN A 211 -13.56 -1.41 -0.28
C ASN A 211 -13.67 -2.14 -1.63
N ALA A 212 -14.89 -2.26 -2.17
CA ALA A 212 -15.09 -2.82 -3.49
C ALA A 212 -14.39 -1.94 -4.54
N THR A 213 -13.51 -2.53 -5.34
CA THR A 213 -12.72 -1.79 -6.33
C THR A 213 -13.38 -1.79 -7.72
N SER A 214 -14.43 -2.60 -7.93
CA SER A 214 -15.16 -2.69 -9.19
C SER A 214 -16.63 -3.06 -8.99
N ALA A 215 -17.51 -2.46 -9.82
CA ALA A 215 -18.93 -2.83 -9.91
C ALA A 215 -19.17 -4.26 -10.44
N PHE A 216 -18.13 -4.91 -10.98
CA PHE A 216 -18.13 -6.30 -11.45
C PHE A 216 -17.48 -7.29 -10.48
N GLU A 217 -16.95 -6.84 -9.34
CA GLU A 217 -16.68 -7.77 -8.24
C GLU A 217 -18.03 -8.31 -7.78
N GLU A 218 -18.29 -9.59 -8.05
CA GLU A 218 -19.55 -10.28 -7.74
C GLU A 218 -20.16 -9.77 -6.43
N GLN A 219 -21.39 -9.26 -6.53
CA GLN A 219 -22.24 -8.73 -5.45
C GLN A 219 -22.61 -9.78 -4.36
N GLY A 220 -21.77 -10.79 -4.10
CA GLY A 220 -22.13 -11.96 -3.29
C GLY A 220 -21.08 -12.50 -2.32
N ARG A 221 -19.86 -11.93 -2.25
CA ARG A 221 -18.92 -12.28 -1.17
C ARG A 221 -18.71 -11.07 -0.28
N GLU A 222 -19.36 -11.06 0.88
CA GLU A 222 -18.87 -10.29 2.02
C GLU A 222 -17.44 -10.75 2.32
N ARG A 223 -16.45 -10.08 1.72
CA ARG A 223 -15.01 -10.35 1.90
C ARG A 223 -14.50 -9.82 3.24
N GLY A 224 -15.39 -9.62 4.21
CA GLY A 224 -15.00 -9.22 5.55
C GLY A 224 -14.12 -10.31 6.16
N TYR A 225 -12.96 -9.91 6.67
CA TYR A 225 -12.09 -10.78 7.44
C TYR A 225 -11.62 -10.07 8.69
N MET A 226 -11.21 -10.85 9.68
CA MET A 226 -10.63 -10.29 10.88
C MET A 226 -9.15 -10.00 10.61
N LEU A 227 -8.75 -8.77 10.85
CA LEU A 227 -7.34 -8.39 10.84
C LEU A 227 -6.85 -8.35 12.30
N ILE A 228 -5.82 -9.13 12.60
CA ILE A 228 -5.19 -9.16 13.92
C ILE A 228 -3.76 -8.63 13.79
N ARG A 229 -3.46 -7.52 14.46
CA ARG A 229 -2.10 -6.99 14.61
C ARG A 229 -1.45 -7.65 15.82
N ALA A 230 -0.53 -8.59 15.58
CA ALA A 230 0.21 -9.30 16.63
C ALA A 230 1.63 -8.74 16.78
N ARG A 231 2.11 -8.63 18.03
CA ARG A 231 3.47 -8.19 18.35
C ARG A 231 4.34 -9.34 18.81
N ASN A 232 5.62 -9.30 18.46
CA ASN A 232 6.65 -10.26 18.89
C ASN A 232 6.21 -11.73 18.73
N LEU A 233 5.68 -12.09 17.56
CA LEU A 233 5.09 -13.41 17.35
C LEU A 233 6.17 -14.51 17.45
N PRO A 234 6.02 -15.53 18.33
CA PRO A 234 6.97 -16.63 18.43
C PRO A 234 7.09 -17.42 17.13
N GLU A 235 8.31 -17.86 16.78
CA GLU A 235 8.59 -18.56 15.52
C GLU A 235 7.73 -19.82 15.34
N ARG A 236 7.53 -20.60 16.41
CA ARG A 236 6.66 -21.78 16.40
C ARG A 236 5.21 -21.45 16.01
N ILE A 237 4.70 -20.30 16.48
CA ILE A 237 3.33 -19.86 16.18
C ILE A 237 3.25 -19.31 14.76
N LEU A 238 4.27 -18.56 14.33
CA LEU A 238 4.37 -18.10 12.95
C LEU A 238 4.37 -19.27 11.96
N ALA A 239 5.19 -20.29 12.20
CA ALA A 239 5.25 -21.49 11.36
C ALA A 239 3.90 -22.22 11.30
N LEU A 240 3.18 -22.30 12.43
CA LEU A 240 1.83 -22.85 12.48
C LEU A 240 0.86 -22.05 11.61
N PHE A 241 0.84 -20.72 11.74
CA PHE A 241 -0.07 -19.85 11.00
C PHE A 241 0.21 -19.85 9.50
N LEU A 242 1.48 -19.83 9.08
CA LEU A 242 1.86 -19.95 7.68
C LEU A 242 1.41 -21.28 7.04
N GLY A 243 1.29 -22.34 7.84
CA GLY A 243 0.80 -23.65 7.40
C GLY A 243 -0.72 -23.85 7.54
N THR A 244 -1.45 -22.91 8.14
CA THR A 244 -2.87 -23.07 8.44
C THR A 244 -3.74 -22.41 7.36
N PRO A 245 -4.56 -23.18 6.62
CA PRO A 245 -5.47 -22.61 5.62
C PRO A 245 -6.46 -21.63 6.25
N GLY A 246 -6.66 -20.48 5.60
CA GLY A 246 -7.54 -19.41 6.09
C GLY A 246 -6.87 -18.43 7.05
N ILE A 247 -5.55 -18.53 7.24
CA ILE A 247 -4.73 -17.53 7.91
C ILE A 247 -3.65 -17.06 6.95
N ASP A 248 -3.67 -15.79 6.61
CA ASP A 248 -2.64 -15.15 5.80
C ASP A 248 -1.86 -14.17 6.67
N VAL A 249 -0.53 -14.27 6.64
CA VAL A 249 0.37 -13.47 7.46
C VAL A 249 1.01 -12.39 6.60
N PHE A 250 0.99 -11.15 7.08
CA PHE A 250 1.55 -9.98 6.41
C PHE A 250 2.54 -9.28 7.32
N ARG A 251 3.58 -8.72 6.71
CA ARG A 251 4.55 -7.83 7.35
C ARG A 251 4.22 -6.37 7.01
N PRO A 252 4.43 -5.43 7.93
CA PRO A 252 4.37 -4.01 7.59
C PRO A 252 5.43 -3.67 6.54
N ALA A 253 5.05 -2.89 5.53
CA ALA A 253 5.92 -2.39 4.47
C ALA A 253 5.95 -0.86 4.40
N GLY A 254 5.32 -0.19 5.37
CA GLY A 254 5.15 1.24 5.52
C GLY A 254 4.11 1.52 6.62
N ALA A 255 3.73 2.79 6.82
CA ALA A 255 2.73 3.14 7.83
C ALA A 255 1.32 2.61 7.47
N ASN A 256 0.95 2.69 6.20
CA ASN A 256 -0.40 2.38 5.69
C ASN A 256 -0.41 1.20 4.71
N ALA A 257 0.62 0.35 4.74
CA ALA A 257 0.76 -0.76 3.80
C ALA A 257 1.39 -2.00 4.45
N ALA A 258 0.87 -3.19 4.11
CA ALA A 258 1.40 -4.48 4.51
C ALA A 258 1.52 -5.42 3.30
N VAL A 259 2.53 -6.28 3.32
CA VAL A 259 2.84 -7.25 2.24
C VAL A 259 2.87 -8.66 2.82
N ALA A 260 2.35 -9.64 2.08
CA ALA A 260 2.36 -11.03 2.52
C ALA A 260 3.77 -11.53 2.87
N VAL A 261 3.89 -12.28 3.97
CA VAL A 261 5.14 -12.91 4.40
C VAL A 261 5.63 -13.89 3.33
N GLY A 262 6.94 -13.89 3.06
CA GLY A 262 7.51 -14.62 1.92
C GLY A 262 7.49 -13.85 0.59
N TYR A 263 6.94 -12.64 0.55
CA TYR A 263 6.89 -11.81 -0.64
C TYR A 263 7.47 -10.40 -0.40
N ALA A 264 7.90 -9.77 -1.48
CA ALA A 264 8.35 -8.38 -1.50
C ALA A 264 7.70 -7.63 -2.66
N HIS A 265 7.24 -6.42 -2.36
CA HIS A 265 6.85 -5.49 -3.41
C HIS A 265 8.12 -5.04 -4.18
N PRO A 266 8.09 -4.91 -5.53
CA PRO A 266 9.27 -4.52 -6.30
C PRO A 266 9.84 -3.15 -5.90
N ILE A 267 8.98 -2.23 -5.47
CA ILE A 267 9.33 -0.89 -4.97
C ILE A 267 9.19 -0.89 -3.45
N ALA A 268 10.12 -0.27 -2.74
CA ALA A 268 10.03 -0.13 -1.28
C ALA A 268 8.86 0.79 -0.91
N LEU A 269 7.76 0.23 -0.41
CA LEU A 269 6.52 0.98 -0.15
C LEU A 269 6.69 2.09 0.89
N ALA A 270 7.59 1.92 1.85
CA ALA A 270 7.96 2.93 2.82
C ALA A 270 8.60 4.19 2.20
N SER A 271 9.16 4.08 0.99
CA SER A 271 9.76 5.22 0.27
C SER A 271 8.74 6.10 -0.45
N CYS A 272 7.49 5.63 -0.58
CA CYS A 272 6.43 6.32 -1.31
C CYS A 272 5.18 6.50 -0.41
N ALA A 273 5.39 6.99 0.82
CA ALA A 273 4.31 7.14 1.79
C ALA A 273 3.23 8.12 1.31
N SER A 274 3.59 9.11 0.49
CA SER A 274 2.64 10.10 -0.04
C SER A 274 1.60 9.51 -1.00
N VAL A 275 1.84 8.30 -1.50
CA VAL A 275 0.91 7.58 -2.41
C VAL A 275 -0.19 6.86 -1.63
N PHE A 276 0.02 6.63 -0.34
CA PHE A 276 -0.93 5.94 0.54
C PHE A 276 -1.68 6.96 1.40
N PRO A 277 -2.98 7.19 1.15
CA PRO A 277 -3.79 8.08 1.98
C PRO A 277 -3.82 7.62 3.45
N ASN A 278 -3.92 8.57 4.39
CA ASN A 278 -3.93 8.29 5.83
C ASN A 278 -5.24 7.66 6.35
N ASP A 279 -6.29 7.71 5.54
CA ASP A 279 -7.62 7.18 5.82
C ASP A 279 -7.81 5.76 5.27
N THR A 280 -6.75 5.12 4.76
CA THR A 280 -6.81 3.78 4.17
C THR A 280 -5.59 2.95 4.53
N PHE A 281 -5.77 1.64 4.60
CA PHE A 281 -4.69 0.67 4.84
C PHE A 281 -4.67 -0.37 3.74
N HIS A 282 -3.51 -0.60 3.12
CA HIS A 282 -3.38 -1.37 1.90
C HIS A 282 -2.70 -2.72 2.18
N VAL A 283 -3.36 -3.81 1.82
CA VAL A 283 -2.86 -5.16 2.04
C VAL A 283 -2.55 -5.81 0.69
N PHE A 284 -1.27 -6.09 0.44
CA PHE A 284 -0.79 -6.72 -0.80
C PHE A 284 -0.71 -8.23 -0.64
N TRP A 285 -1.57 -8.93 -1.38
CA TRP A 285 -1.70 -10.38 -1.37
C TRP A 285 -0.89 -11.02 -2.50
N PRO A 286 -0.57 -12.32 -2.39
CA PRO A 286 -0.14 -13.11 -3.53
C PRO A 286 -1.24 -13.10 -4.63
N ASN A 287 -0.84 -13.32 -5.89
CA ASN A 287 -1.73 -13.32 -7.06
C ASN A 287 -2.33 -11.93 -7.41
N ASP A 288 -1.56 -10.87 -7.22
CA ASP A 288 -1.87 -9.50 -7.67
C ASP A 288 -3.16 -8.90 -7.08
N ARG A 289 -3.61 -9.43 -5.95
CA ARG A 289 -4.74 -8.86 -5.20
C ARG A 289 -4.22 -7.80 -4.22
N VAL A 290 -4.90 -6.66 -4.20
CA VAL A 290 -4.67 -5.59 -3.22
C VAL A 290 -6.01 -5.26 -2.58
N ASP A 291 -6.08 -5.40 -1.25
CA ASP A 291 -7.25 -4.97 -0.49
C ASP A 291 -7.00 -3.57 0.09
N VAL A 292 -7.98 -2.69 -0.04
CA VAL A 292 -7.98 -1.37 0.59
C VAL A 292 -8.96 -1.38 1.75
N LEU A 293 -8.45 -1.28 2.96
CA LEU A 293 -9.22 -1.25 4.20
C LEU A 293 -9.43 0.19 4.66
N PRO A 294 -10.55 0.52 5.32
CA PRO A 294 -10.74 1.82 5.95
C PRO A 294 -9.74 2.01 7.09
N GLY A 295 -9.08 3.17 7.09
CA GLY A 295 -8.12 3.61 8.09
C GLY A 295 -8.64 4.81 8.90
N PRO A 296 -8.03 5.12 10.06
CA PRO A 296 -7.03 4.31 10.76
C PRO A 296 -7.62 2.98 11.23
N LEU A 297 -6.78 1.95 11.35
CA LEU A 297 -7.23 0.60 11.76
C LEU A 297 -7.79 0.65 13.19
N ALA A 298 -9.12 0.69 13.31
CA ALA A 298 -9.81 0.59 14.60
C ALA A 298 -9.77 -0.87 15.08
N MET A 299 -8.89 -1.15 16.05
CA MET A 299 -8.68 -2.48 16.59
C MET A 299 -8.83 -2.45 18.12
N SER A 300 -9.39 -3.52 18.68
CA SER A 300 -9.54 -3.73 20.13
C SER A 300 -8.48 -4.68 20.64
N ASP A 301 -8.07 -4.56 21.89
CA ASP A 301 -7.17 -5.55 22.53
C ASP A 301 -7.84 -6.93 22.53
N ILE A 302 -7.08 -7.98 22.20
CA ILE A 302 -7.62 -9.36 22.23
C ILE A 302 -8.09 -9.77 23.64
N GLY A 303 -7.49 -9.21 24.70
CA GLY A 303 -7.90 -9.45 26.08
C GLY A 303 -9.35 -9.05 26.34
N ASP A 304 -9.79 -7.93 25.78
CA ASP A 304 -11.17 -7.44 25.89
C ASP A 304 -12.16 -8.34 25.13
N LEU A 305 -11.70 -9.03 24.08
CA LEU A 305 -12.50 -9.93 23.26
C LEU A 305 -12.61 -11.35 23.85
N THR A 306 -11.68 -11.73 24.73
CA THR A 306 -11.63 -13.09 25.31
C THR A 306 -12.50 -13.30 26.54
N ARG A 307 -13.15 -12.26 27.10
CA ARG A 307 -13.95 -12.35 28.32
C ARG A 307 -15.35 -11.74 28.21
N VAL A 308 -16.34 -12.63 28.13
CA VAL A 308 -17.54 -12.57 28.98
C VAL A 308 -17.72 -13.97 29.58
N ASP A 309 -16.86 -14.32 30.54
CA ASP A 309 -17.33 -15.21 31.59
C ASP A 309 -18.18 -14.30 32.50
N LEU A 310 -19.49 -14.30 32.26
CA LEU A 310 -20.40 -14.05 33.36
C LEU A 310 -20.01 -15.11 34.39
N GLU A 311 -19.38 -14.69 35.48
CA GLU A 311 -19.60 -15.35 36.75
C GLU A 311 -21.12 -15.28 36.97
N LEU A 312 -21.85 -16.20 36.35
CA LEU A 312 -23.02 -16.75 36.97
C LEU A 312 -22.46 -17.27 38.27
N ASP A 313 -22.56 -16.44 39.32
CA ASP A 313 -22.48 -16.88 40.70
C ASP A 313 -23.05 -18.29 40.68
N LYS A 314 -22.22 -19.28 41.04
CA LYS A 314 -22.69 -20.65 41.28
C LYS A 314 -24.07 -20.51 41.90
N PRO A 315 -25.13 -21.18 41.41
CA PRO A 315 -26.46 -21.00 41.97
C PRO A 315 -26.30 -21.10 43.47
N ARG A 316 -26.40 -19.94 44.16
CA ARG A 316 -26.23 -19.90 45.60
C ARG A 316 -27.22 -20.92 46.07
N ASP A 317 -26.75 -21.93 46.82
CA ASP A 317 -27.65 -22.88 47.45
C ASP A 317 -28.80 -22.05 48.03
N PRO A 318 -30.06 -22.35 47.64
CA PRO A 318 -31.17 -21.46 47.92
C PRO A 318 -31.17 -21.21 49.43
N THR A 319 -30.77 -20.01 49.83
CA THR A 319 -30.88 -19.58 51.21
C THR A 319 -32.35 -19.69 51.52
N GLN A 320 -32.72 -20.64 52.37
CA GLN A 320 -34.08 -20.78 52.87
C GLN A 320 -34.45 -19.47 53.54
N HIS A 321 -35.08 -18.59 52.77
CA HIS A 321 -35.79 -17.45 53.31
C HIS A 321 -37.04 -18.04 53.96
N GLY A 322 -37.07 -17.99 55.29
CA GLY A 322 -38.31 -18.18 56.03
C GLY A 322 -39.32 -17.19 55.47
N GLY A 323 -40.34 -17.73 54.79
CA GLY A 323 -41.32 -16.93 54.07
C GLY A 323 -42.10 -16.02 55.02
N THR A 324 -41.78 -14.74 55.00
CA THR A 324 -42.80 -13.71 55.22
C THR A 324 -43.52 -13.51 53.89
N GLY A 325 -44.86 -13.59 53.92
CA GLY A 325 -45.73 -13.66 52.75
C GLY A 325 -45.34 -12.67 51.65
N ALA A 326 -45.26 -13.17 50.41
CA ALA A 326 -44.92 -12.38 49.24
C ALA A 326 -45.91 -11.21 49.08
N GLU A 327 -45.41 -9.98 49.08
CA GLU A 327 -46.17 -8.85 48.55
C GLU A 327 -46.43 -9.09 47.06
N PRO A 328 -47.69 -9.00 46.60
CA PRO A 328 -47.99 -9.14 45.19
C PRO A 328 -47.39 -7.96 44.42
N ILE A 329 -46.33 -8.21 43.65
CA ILE A 329 -45.82 -7.27 42.64
C ILE A 329 -46.84 -7.22 41.51
N GLY A 330 -47.75 -6.26 41.58
CA GLY A 330 -48.72 -5.97 40.53
C GLY A 330 -48.08 -5.14 39.42
N VAL A 331 -47.85 -5.74 38.25
CA VAL A 331 -47.51 -4.99 37.03
C VAL A 331 -48.81 -4.52 36.39
N GLN A 332 -49.04 -3.20 36.30
CA GLN A 332 -50.17 -2.66 35.52
C GLN A 332 -49.94 -2.91 34.02
N LEU A 333 -50.64 -3.89 33.47
CA LEU A 333 -50.69 -4.12 32.03
C LEU A 333 -51.72 -3.16 31.40
N LYS A 334 -51.25 -2.11 30.72
CA LYS A 334 -52.09 -1.30 29.81
C LYS A 334 -52.15 -1.97 28.45
N LEU A 335 -53.30 -2.52 28.09
CA LEU A 335 -53.56 -3.04 26.75
C LEU A 335 -53.83 -1.85 25.81
N ALA A 336 -53.02 -1.72 24.76
CA ALA A 336 -53.26 -0.77 23.67
C ALA A 336 -54.13 -1.42 22.59
N ALA A 337 -55.10 -0.68 22.06
CA ALA A 337 -55.96 -1.16 20.97
C ALA A 337 -55.13 -1.42 19.70
N SER A 338 -55.19 -2.65 19.20
CA SER A 338 -54.61 -3.01 17.90
C SER A 338 -55.63 -2.74 16.79
N MET A 339 -55.24 -1.99 15.77
CA MET A 339 -56.04 -1.72 14.56
C MET A 339 -55.92 -2.84 13.50
N GLY A 340 -55.25 -3.96 13.83
CA GLY A 340 -55.08 -5.10 12.94
C GLY A 340 -56.25 -6.10 13.01
N PRO A 341 -56.49 -6.90 11.95
CA PRO A 341 -57.57 -7.90 11.94
C PRO A 341 -57.36 -8.95 13.06
N PRO A 342 -58.45 -9.42 13.70
CA PRO A 342 -58.37 -10.24 14.91
C PRO A 342 -57.69 -11.58 14.65
N ARG A 343 -56.52 -11.81 15.25
CA ARG A 343 -55.92 -13.13 15.35
C ARG A 343 -56.41 -13.77 16.65
N ARG A 344 -56.86 -15.04 16.61
CA ARG A 344 -57.17 -15.80 17.83
C ARG A 344 -55.91 -15.94 18.66
N VAL A 345 -55.74 -15.08 19.66
CA VAL A 345 -54.68 -15.20 20.67
C VAL A 345 -55.28 -15.99 21.82
N VAL A 346 -54.80 -17.22 22.01
CA VAL A 346 -55.11 -18.04 23.19
C VAL A 346 -53.88 -17.98 24.08
N GLY A 347 -54.02 -17.31 25.23
CA GLY A 347 -53.01 -17.33 26.28
C GLY A 347 -53.41 -18.32 27.36
N THR A 348 -52.49 -19.21 27.74
CA THR A 348 -52.68 -20.14 28.85
C THR A 348 -51.72 -19.75 29.98
N LEU A 349 -52.26 -19.58 31.19
CA LEU A 349 -51.46 -19.34 32.38
C LEU A 349 -50.76 -20.64 32.78
N ILE A 350 -49.43 -20.64 32.81
CA ILE A 350 -48.63 -21.81 33.16
C ILE A 350 -47.96 -21.54 34.51
N GLN A 351 -48.13 -22.48 35.45
CA GLN A 351 -47.45 -22.48 36.74
C GLN A 351 -45.93 -22.53 36.54
N LEU A 352 -45.18 -21.74 37.32
CA LEU A 352 -43.74 -21.47 37.11
C LEU A 352 -42.89 -22.76 37.06
N GLU A 353 -43.31 -23.80 37.79
CA GLU A 353 -42.71 -25.13 37.83
C GLU A 353 -42.63 -25.84 36.46
N HIS A 354 -43.48 -25.47 35.51
CA HIS A 354 -43.51 -26.05 34.17
C HIS A 354 -42.67 -25.28 33.13
N GLY A 355 -42.04 -24.16 33.52
CA GLY A 355 -41.31 -23.26 32.60
C GLY A 355 -40.14 -23.93 31.86
N GLY A 356 -39.50 -24.94 32.45
CA GLY A 356 -38.40 -25.68 31.82
C GLY A 356 -38.81 -26.46 30.55
N ARG A 357 -40.09 -26.79 30.39
CA ARG A 357 -40.60 -27.53 29.22
C ARG A 357 -40.86 -26.65 28.00
N LEU A 358 -40.99 -25.33 28.17
CA LEU A 358 -41.23 -24.37 27.09
C LEU A 358 -39.98 -24.03 26.28
N LYS A 359 -38.76 -24.24 26.82
CA LYS A 359 -37.50 -23.99 26.10
C LYS A 359 -37.24 -24.94 24.91
N ARG A 360 -38.16 -25.86 24.60
CA ARG A 360 -38.04 -26.83 23.50
C ARG A 360 -39.15 -26.73 22.44
N ILE A 361 -39.96 -25.67 22.49
CA ILE A 361 -40.92 -25.29 21.43
C ILE A 361 -40.41 -23.97 20.86
#